data_AF-C0N1Z5-F1
#
_entry.id   AF-C0N1Z5-F1
#
_cell.length_a   1.000
_cell.length_b   1.000
_cell.length_c   1.000
_cell.angle_alpha   90.00
_cell.angle_beta   90.00
_cell.angle_gamma   90.00
#
_symmetry.space_group_name_H-M   'P 1'
#
loop_
_entity.id
_entity.type
_entity.pdbx_description
1 polymer ?
#
loop_
_entity_poly.entity_id
_entity_poly.type
_entity_poly.pdbx_seq_one_letter_code
_entity_poly.pdbx_strand_id
1 'polypeptide(L)'
;MVSEGLNNNTPAWASILGVIAIMLGVFLTAVHGNEAMKQAVIVEHMPASGVMPEADCPPEELEEEGISVAECEYLIEHVKGMALSAPDWFPSAQMTLAGIGAILAFISIIIGGALVNYTPSASVAAVAVFSGLAIVDLLQFAAVVNTGPTLREVYLGGILLWFVLHLMLLVGAIAGRHTQANA
;
A
#
# COMPACT_ATOMS: atom_id res chain seq x y z
N MET A 1 28.66 -29.30 17.47
CA MET A 1 27.20 -29.18 17.70
C MET A 1 26.59 -28.66 16.42
N VAL A 2 26.20 -29.60 15.56
CA VAL A 2 25.54 -29.31 14.27
C VAL A 2 24.06 -29.12 14.58
N SER A 3 23.47 -28.06 14.05
CA SER A 3 22.11 -27.62 14.29
C SER A 3 21.09 -28.66 13.81
N GLU A 4 20.74 -29.64 14.65
CA GLU A 4 19.51 -30.44 14.51
C GLU A 4 18.33 -29.54 14.89
N GLY A 5 17.57 -29.04 13.90
CA GLY A 5 16.40 -28.22 14.21
C GLY A 5 15.66 -27.55 13.05
N LEU A 6 16.13 -27.64 11.81
CA LEU A 6 15.28 -27.29 10.66
C LEU A 6 14.42 -28.51 10.32
N ASN A 7 13.17 -28.49 10.79
CA ASN A 7 12.15 -29.46 10.41
C ASN A 7 12.04 -29.51 8.88
N ASN A 8 12.49 -30.61 8.28
CA ASN A 8 12.45 -30.84 6.82
C ASN A 8 11.04 -31.19 6.28
N ASN A 9 9.97 -30.94 7.05
CA ASN A 9 8.60 -31.32 6.69
C ASN A 9 7.70 -30.14 6.29
N THR A 10 8.26 -28.92 6.19
CA THR A 10 7.50 -27.75 5.76
C THR A 10 7.26 -27.80 4.23
N PRO A 11 6.02 -27.69 3.73
CA PRO A 11 5.78 -27.63 2.29
C PRO A 11 6.51 -26.45 1.66
N ALA A 12 7.29 -26.71 0.60
CA ALA A 12 8.09 -25.67 -0.07
C ALA A 12 7.26 -24.47 -0.53
N TRP A 13 6.02 -24.70 -0.99
CA TRP A 13 5.10 -23.63 -1.38
C TRP A 13 4.80 -22.67 -0.22
N ALA A 14 4.63 -23.21 1.00
CA ALA A 14 4.26 -22.43 2.18
C ALA A 14 5.45 -21.57 2.64
N SER A 15 6.65 -22.16 2.62
CA SER A 15 7.87 -21.43 2.95
C SER A 15 8.14 -20.27 1.98
N ILE A 16 8.07 -20.53 0.68
CA ILE A 16 8.28 -19.51 -0.36
C ILE A 16 7.22 -18.40 -0.24
N LEU A 17 5.95 -18.78 -0.13
CA LEU A 17 4.85 -17.82 -0.02
C LEU A 17 4.97 -16.98 1.26
N GLY A 18 5.40 -17.60 2.36
CA GLY A 18 5.62 -16.92 3.64
C GLY A 18 6.73 -15.87 3.56
N VAL A 19 7.86 -16.18 2.93
CA VAL A 19 8.95 -15.21 2.72
C VAL A 19 8.50 -14.04 1.85
N ILE A 20 7.80 -14.32 0.75
CA ILE A 20 7.28 -13.27 -0.14
C ILE A 20 6.28 -12.38 0.61
N ALA A 21 5.38 -12.98 1.40
CA ALA A 21 4.41 -12.24 2.20
C ALA A 21 5.07 -11.32 3.23
N ILE A 22 6.16 -11.75 3.88
CA ILE A 22 6.94 -10.89 4.78
C ILE A 22 7.54 -9.71 4.02
N MET A 23 8.25 -9.98 2.92
CA MET A 23 8.95 -8.95 2.14
C MET A 23 7.96 -7.91 1.59
N LEU A 24 6.90 -8.38 0.94
CA LEU A 24 5.87 -7.51 0.37
C LEU A 24 5.05 -6.83 1.46
N GLY A 25 4.77 -7.50 2.57
CA GLY A 25 4.06 -6.93 3.72
C GLY A 25 4.82 -5.74 4.32
N VAL A 26 6.12 -5.86 4.56
CA VAL A 26 6.97 -4.74 5.03
C VAL A 26 6.93 -3.57 4.06
N PHE A 27 7.12 -3.84 2.77
CA PHE A 27 7.14 -2.79 1.76
C PHE A 27 5.76 -2.10 1.65
N LEU A 28 4.68 -2.88 1.65
CA LEU A 28 3.33 -2.37 1.54
C LEU A 28 2.86 -1.61 2.79
N THR A 29 3.26 -2.03 3.99
CA THR A 29 3.02 -1.27 5.22
C THR A 29 3.65 0.12 5.13
N ALA A 30 4.86 0.23 4.59
CA ALA A 30 5.50 1.53 4.38
C ALA A 30 4.78 2.37 3.32
N VAL A 31 4.40 1.77 2.18
CA VAL A 31 3.66 2.44 1.11
C VAL A 31 2.32 2.99 1.61
N HIS A 32 1.52 2.16 2.28
CA HIS A 32 0.24 2.59 2.82
C HIS A 32 0.38 3.56 4.01
N GLY A 33 1.41 3.42 4.84
CA GLY A 33 1.72 4.36 5.91
C GLY A 33 2.02 5.76 5.37
N ASN A 34 2.85 5.84 4.34
CA ASN A 34 3.17 7.10 3.65
C ASN A 34 1.93 7.68 2.97
N GLU A 35 1.08 6.85 2.36
CA GLU A 35 -0.16 7.30 1.75
C GLU A 35 -1.12 7.89 2.79
N ALA A 36 -1.34 7.21 3.90
CA ALA A 36 -2.20 7.70 4.97
C ALA A 36 -1.68 9.02 5.55
N MET A 37 -0.37 9.14 5.77
CA MET A 37 0.27 10.37 6.23
C MET A 37 0.09 11.51 5.22
N LYS A 38 0.34 11.24 3.93
CA LYS A 38 0.16 12.22 2.86
C LYS A 38 -1.27 12.76 2.84
N GLN A 39 -2.27 11.89 2.92
CA GLN A 39 -3.66 12.34 2.93
C GLN A 39 -4.01 13.14 4.18
N ALA A 40 -3.48 12.77 5.36
CA ALA A 40 -3.68 13.52 6.59
C ALA A 40 -3.12 14.95 6.50
N VAL A 41 -1.88 15.09 6.02
CA VAL A 41 -1.22 16.40 5.85
C VAL A 41 -1.95 17.26 4.82
N ILE A 42 -2.32 16.69 3.66
CA ILE A 42 -3.05 17.44 2.63
C ILE A 42 -4.38 17.97 3.17
N VAL A 43 -5.16 17.13 3.85
CA VAL A 43 -6.47 17.53 4.39
C VAL A 43 -6.33 18.61 5.45
N GLU A 44 -5.33 18.53 6.32
CA GLU A 44 -5.10 19.51 7.39
C GLU A 44 -4.71 20.89 6.86
N HIS A 45 -3.97 20.94 5.75
CA HIS A 45 -3.44 22.18 5.18
C HIS A 45 -4.24 22.71 3.97
N MET A 46 -5.30 22.03 3.55
CA MET A 46 -6.20 22.52 2.51
C MET A 46 -7.09 23.66 3.05
N PRO A 47 -7.17 24.81 2.35
CA PRO A 47 -8.03 25.91 2.77
C PRO A 47 -9.50 25.50 2.70
N ALA A 48 -10.27 25.83 3.74
CA ALA A 48 -11.70 25.51 3.81
C ALA A 48 -12.53 26.12 2.67
N SER A 49 -12.02 27.18 2.02
CA SER A 49 -12.64 27.79 0.85
C SER A 49 -12.50 26.95 -0.43
N GLY A 50 -11.61 25.95 -0.45
CA GLY A 50 -11.20 25.22 -1.65
C GLY A 50 -10.37 26.06 -2.63
N VAL A 51 -10.10 27.33 -2.31
CA VAL A 51 -9.31 28.23 -3.14
C VAL A 51 -7.87 28.21 -2.64
N MET A 52 -7.02 27.53 -3.39
CA MET A 52 -5.59 27.49 -3.11
C MET A 52 -4.97 28.88 -3.31
N PRO A 53 -4.19 29.39 -2.34
CA PRO A 53 -3.51 30.67 -2.48
C PRO A 53 -2.53 30.66 -3.65
N GLU A 54 -2.04 31.86 -4.00
CA GLU A 54 -0.89 31.96 -4.91
C GLU A 54 0.35 31.35 -4.26
N ALA A 55 1.30 30.93 -5.11
CA ALA A 55 2.57 30.42 -4.64
C ALA A 55 3.30 31.52 -3.87
N ASP A 56 3.57 31.27 -2.59
CA ASP A 56 4.45 32.09 -1.77
C ASP A 56 5.79 31.35 -1.69
N CYS A 57 6.86 31.97 -2.16
CA CYS A 57 8.21 31.40 -2.21
C CYS A 57 9.19 32.29 -1.42
N PRO A 58 9.18 32.22 -0.08
CA PRO A 58 9.99 33.08 0.76
C PRO A 58 11.49 32.83 0.53
N PRO A 59 12.33 33.88 0.43
CA PRO A 59 13.76 33.73 0.17
C PRO A 59 14.49 32.86 1.21
N GLU A 60 14.02 32.87 2.45
CA GLU A 60 14.57 32.09 3.57
C GLU A 60 14.36 30.58 3.35
N GLU A 61 13.18 30.16 2.90
CA GLU A 61 12.87 28.74 2.60
C GLU A 61 13.61 28.27 1.35
N LEU A 62 13.76 29.13 0.33
CA LEU A 62 14.53 28.81 -0.87
C LEU A 62 16.00 28.54 -0.56
N GLU A 63 16.59 29.30 0.37
CA GLU A 63 17.97 29.09 0.82
C GLU A 63 18.09 27.83 1.68
N GLU A 64 17.11 27.56 2.56
CA GLU A 64 17.09 26.37 3.41
C GLU A 64 16.93 25.07 2.62
N GLU A 65 16.00 25.04 1.65
CA GLU A 65 15.74 23.88 0.80
C GLU A 65 16.71 23.76 -0.39
N GLY A 66 17.44 24.84 -0.70
CA GLY A 66 18.42 24.88 -1.80
C GLY A 66 17.78 24.85 -3.19
N ILE A 67 16.57 25.38 -3.33
CA ILE A 67 15.78 25.38 -4.57
C ILE A 67 15.68 26.78 -5.19
N SER A 68 15.45 26.82 -6.50
CA SER A 68 15.21 28.11 -7.19
C SER A 68 13.75 28.58 -7.04
N VAL A 69 13.49 29.87 -7.24
CA VAL A 69 12.12 30.42 -7.27
C VAL A 69 11.23 29.67 -8.27
N ALA A 70 11.74 29.42 -9.48
CA ALA A 70 10.99 28.72 -10.52
C ALA A 70 10.68 27.26 -10.13
N GLU A 71 11.56 26.62 -9.37
CA GLU A 71 11.34 25.27 -8.85
C GLU A 71 10.29 25.26 -7.73
N CYS A 72 10.32 26.24 -6.84
CA CYS A 72 9.29 26.44 -5.82
C CYS A 72 7.91 26.67 -6.46
N GLU A 73 7.80 27.58 -7.43
CA GLU A 73 6.56 27.84 -8.16
C GLU A 73 6.01 26.56 -8.84
N TYR A 74 6.89 25.79 -9.49
CA TYR A 74 6.52 24.51 -10.11
C TYR A 74 6.01 23.50 -9.09
N LEU A 75 6.70 23.33 -7.94
CA LEU A 75 6.29 22.38 -6.89
C LEU A 75 4.92 22.76 -6.30
N ILE A 76 4.69 24.04 -6.05
CA ILE A 76 3.41 24.54 -5.54
C ILE A 76 2.30 24.33 -6.58
N GLU A 77 2.55 24.66 -7.85
CA GLU A 77 1.59 24.40 -8.94
C GLU A 77 1.28 22.92 -9.11
N HIS A 78 2.29 22.05 -8.96
CA HIS A 78 2.12 20.61 -9.02
C HIS A 78 1.22 20.10 -7.88
N VAL A 79 1.49 20.52 -6.65
CA VAL A 79 0.66 20.18 -5.47
C VAL A 79 -0.76 20.71 -5.63
N LYS A 80 -0.91 21.96 -6.11
CA LYS A 80 -2.22 22.56 -6.42
C LYS A 80 -2.97 21.77 -7.49
N GLY A 81 -2.29 21.32 -8.53
CA GLY A 81 -2.86 20.46 -9.57
C GLY A 81 -3.34 19.11 -9.02
N MET A 82 -2.58 18.51 -8.10
CA MET A 82 -2.98 17.29 -7.39
C MET A 82 -4.20 17.51 -6.51
N ALA A 83 -4.21 18.58 -5.71
CA ALA A 83 -5.30 18.94 -4.82
C ALA A 83 -6.61 19.22 -5.57
N LEU A 84 -6.56 20.02 -6.64
CA LEU A 84 -7.72 20.34 -7.47
C LEU A 84 -8.25 19.15 -8.28
N SER A 85 -7.43 18.11 -8.47
CA SER A 85 -7.84 16.87 -9.12
C SER A 85 -8.57 15.90 -8.19
N ALA A 86 -8.49 16.12 -6.87
CA ALA A 86 -9.16 15.31 -5.85
C ALA A 86 -10.59 15.83 -5.59
N PRO A 87 -11.62 14.99 -5.77
CA PRO A 87 -12.93 15.26 -5.18
C PRO A 87 -12.85 15.31 -3.64
N ASP A 88 -13.72 16.08 -2.98
CA ASP A 88 -13.72 16.28 -1.53
C ASP A 88 -13.74 14.98 -0.69
N TRP A 89 -14.37 13.93 -1.21
CA TRP A 89 -14.46 12.63 -0.54
C TRP A 89 -13.20 11.77 -0.69
N PHE A 90 -12.35 12.05 -1.70
CA PHE A 90 -11.23 11.19 -2.08
C PHE A 90 -10.13 11.12 -1.01
N PRO A 91 -9.67 12.22 -0.41
CA PRO A 91 -8.63 12.15 0.62
C PRO A 91 -9.04 11.30 1.83
N SER A 92 -10.28 11.46 2.32
CA SER A 92 -10.81 10.67 3.43
C SER A 92 -10.95 9.18 3.07
N ALA A 93 -11.44 8.89 1.86
CA ALA A 93 -11.54 7.53 1.35
C ALA A 93 -10.15 6.88 1.23
N GLN A 94 -9.17 7.57 0.67
CA GLN A 94 -7.82 7.02 0.52
C GLN A 94 -7.10 6.87 1.84
N MET A 95 -7.22 7.83 2.75
CA MET A 95 -6.65 7.72 4.09
C MET A 95 -7.19 6.49 4.82
N THR A 96 -8.50 6.24 4.73
CA THR A 96 -9.15 5.08 5.36
C THR A 96 -8.68 3.77 4.72
N LEU A 97 -8.70 3.67 3.39
CA LEU A 97 -8.28 2.48 2.67
C LEU A 97 -6.80 2.18 2.87
N ALA A 98 -5.94 3.20 2.85
CA ALA A 98 -4.52 3.07 3.15
C ALA A 98 -4.29 2.63 4.60
N GLY A 99 -5.03 3.18 5.57
CA GLY A 99 -4.97 2.72 6.97
C GLY A 99 -5.32 1.24 7.12
N ILE A 100 -6.41 0.79 6.49
CA ILE A 100 -6.81 -0.62 6.48
C ILE A 100 -5.74 -1.48 5.79
N GLY A 101 -5.26 -1.05 4.62
CA GLY A 101 -4.21 -1.71 3.86
C GLY A 101 -2.92 -1.87 4.66
N ALA A 102 -2.50 -0.83 5.40
CA ALA A 102 -1.32 -0.87 6.27
C ALA A 102 -1.46 -1.93 7.37
N ILE A 103 -2.63 -1.99 8.01
CA ILE A 103 -2.93 -3.00 9.05
C ILE A 103 -2.91 -4.41 8.46
N LEU A 104 -3.59 -4.63 7.32
CA LEU A 104 -3.60 -5.93 6.66
C LEU A 104 -2.21 -6.36 6.18
N ALA A 105 -1.43 -5.42 5.65
CA ALA A 105 -0.04 -5.65 5.26
C ALA A 105 0.83 -6.03 6.47
N PHE A 106 0.63 -5.38 7.61
CA PHE A 106 1.34 -5.74 8.84
C PHE A 106 0.94 -7.14 9.34
N ILE A 107 -0.35 -7.48 9.29
CA ILE A 107 -0.83 -8.83 9.62
C ILE A 107 -0.23 -9.87 8.67
N SER A 108 -0.06 -9.54 7.38
CA SER A 108 0.50 -10.46 6.40
C SER A 108 1.96 -10.85 6.71
N ILE A 109 2.73 -9.96 7.36
CA ILE A 109 4.08 -10.26 7.86
C ILE A 109 4.02 -11.38 8.92
N ILE A 110 3.10 -11.27 9.88
CA ILE A 110 2.93 -12.24 10.97
C ILE A 110 2.50 -13.60 10.39
N ILE A 111 1.53 -13.59 9.46
CA ILE A 111 1.07 -14.80 8.77
C ILE A 111 2.18 -15.40 7.92
N GLY A 112 2.98 -14.58 7.25
CA GLY A 112 4.13 -15.02 6.48
C GLY A 112 5.14 -15.76 7.36
N GLY A 113 5.44 -15.25 8.55
CA GLY A 113 6.28 -15.95 9.53
C GLY A 113 5.68 -17.29 9.96
N ALA A 114 4.37 -17.35 10.17
CA ALA A 114 3.67 -18.59 10.50
C ALA A 114 3.62 -19.60 9.32
N LEU A 115 3.57 -19.12 8.08
CA LEU A 115 3.66 -19.94 6.86
C LEU A 115 5.06 -20.53 6.66
N VAL A 116 6.13 -19.80 7.01
CA VAL A 116 7.50 -20.31 6.92
C VAL A 116 7.71 -21.56 7.78
N ASN A 117 7.06 -21.64 8.92
CA ASN A 117 7.06 -22.84 9.78
C ASN A 117 5.84 -23.74 9.58
N TYR A 118 5.04 -23.46 8.55
CA TYR A 118 3.77 -24.10 8.17
C TYR A 118 2.88 -24.57 9.33
N THR A 119 1.86 -23.78 9.62
CA THR A 119 0.70 -24.26 10.40
C THR A 119 -0.55 -24.31 9.50
N PRO A 120 -1.42 -25.33 9.63
CA PRO A 120 -2.64 -25.41 8.82
C PRO A 120 -3.52 -24.16 8.96
N SER A 121 -3.60 -23.57 10.15
CA SER A 121 -4.31 -22.32 10.40
C SER A 121 -3.69 -21.11 9.69
N ALA A 122 -2.37 -21.07 9.53
CA ALA A 122 -1.70 -20.01 8.76
C ALA A 122 -2.11 -20.02 7.29
N SER A 123 -2.32 -21.20 6.69
CA SER A 123 -2.80 -21.28 5.29
C SER A 123 -4.20 -20.69 5.12
N VAL A 124 -5.09 -20.90 6.09
CA VAL A 124 -6.45 -20.32 6.10
C VAL A 124 -6.39 -18.81 6.32
N ALA A 125 -5.58 -18.36 7.28
CA ALA A 125 -5.38 -16.94 7.56
C ALA A 125 -4.77 -16.20 6.35
N ALA A 126 -3.84 -16.83 5.63
CA ALA A 126 -3.22 -16.27 4.44
C ALA A 126 -4.24 -16.02 3.33
N VAL A 127 -5.15 -16.98 3.06
CA VAL A 127 -6.24 -16.78 2.10
C VAL A 127 -7.11 -15.59 2.50
N ALA A 128 -7.47 -15.47 3.79
CA ALA A 128 -8.29 -14.37 4.27
C ALA A 128 -7.60 -13.01 4.11
N VAL A 129 -6.32 -12.90 4.50
CA VAL A 129 -5.57 -11.64 4.44
C VAL A 129 -5.23 -11.24 3.01
N PHE A 130 -4.79 -12.15 2.15
CA PHE A 130 -4.52 -11.82 0.74
C PHE A 130 -5.81 -11.45 -0.01
N SER A 131 -6.94 -12.06 0.33
CA SER A 131 -8.24 -11.64 -0.20
C SER A 131 -8.60 -10.23 0.29
N GLY A 132 -8.39 -9.94 1.58
CA GLY A 132 -8.63 -8.61 2.15
C GLY A 132 -7.79 -7.53 1.47
N LEU A 133 -6.49 -7.80 1.26
CA LEU A 133 -5.59 -6.89 0.54
C LEU A 133 -6.05 -6.65 -0.90
N ALA A 134 -6.41 -7.71 -1.64
CA ALA A 134 -6.93 -7.59 -3.01
C ALA A 134 -8.24 -6.78 -3.06
N ILE A 135 -9.11 -6.89 -2.05
CA ILE A 135 -10.32 -6.07 -1.93
C ILE A 135 -9.96 -4.60 -1.69
N VAL A 136 -8.99 -4.32 -0.82
CA VAL A 136 -8.50 -2.95 -0.60
C VAL A 136 -7.98 -2.35 -1.90
N ASP A 137 -7.16 -3.07 -2.66
CA ASP A 137 -6.66 -2.58 -3.95
C ASP A 137 -7.80 -2.29 -4.93
N LEU A 138 -8.81 -3.18 -4.99
CA LEU A 138 -9.96 -2.99 -5.87
C LEU A 138 -10.78 -1.75 -5.47
N LEU A 139 -10.96 -1.50 -4.18
CA LEU A 139 -11.63 -0.31 -3.67
C LEU A 139 -10.81 0.96 -3.94
N GLN A 140 -9.49 0.91 -3.77
CA GLN A 140 -8.60 2.02 -4.13
C GLN A 140 -8.64 2.30 -5.63
N PHE A 141 -8.63 1.26 -6.47
CA PHE A 141 -8.77 1.38 -7.92
C PHE A 141 -10.09 2.06 -8.27
N ALA A 142 -11.20 1.58 -7.70
CA ALA A 142 -12.53 2.16 -7.89
C ALA A 142 -12.58 3.63 -7.44
N ALA A 143 -11.92 3.99 -6.34
CA ALA A 143 -11.82 5.39 -5.92
C ALA A 143 -11.06 6.24 -6.95
N VAL A 144 -9.88 5.78 -7.39
CA VAL A 144 -8.99 6.54 -8.27
C VAL A 144 -9.57 6.71 -9.69
N VAL A 145 -10.26 5.72 -10.25
CA VAL A 145 -10.87 5.91 -11.59
C VAL A 145 -11.93 7.01 -11.62
N ASN A 146 -12.49 7.39 -10.46
CA ASN A 146 -13.47 8.45 -10.32
C ASN A 146 -12.87 9.83 -9.98
N THR A 147 -11.54 9.99 -10.00
CA THR A 147 -10.87 11.29 -9.76
C THR A 147 -10.41 11.98 -11.05
N GLY A 148 -9.75 13.15 -10.94
CA GLY A 148 -9.15 13.87 -12.07
C GLY A 148 -7.94 13.13 -12.71
N PRO A 149 -7.53 13.53 -13.92
CA PRO A 149 -6.50 12.83 -14.70
C PRO A 149 -5.15 12.73 -14.00
N THR A 150 -4.73 13.77 -13.28
CA THR A 150 -3.45 13.79 -12.55
C THR A 150 -3.38 12.70 -11.49
N LEU A 151 -4.47 12.51 -10.72
CA LEU A 151 -4.53 11.43 -9.73
C LEU A 151 -4.60 10.05 -10.39
N ARG A 152 -5.27 9.92 -11.52
CA ARG A 152 -5.29 8.63 -12.25
C ARG A 152 -3.89 8.22 -12.70
N GLU A 153 -3.12 9.16 -13.24
CA GLU A 153 -1.74 8.92 -13.68
C GLU A 153 -0.84 8.48 -12.52
N VAL A 154 -0.94 9.17 -11.38
CA VAL A 154 -0.09 8.90 -10.21
C VAL A 154 -0.41 7.55 -9.54
N TYR A 155 -1.69 7.18 -9.44
CA TYR A 155 -2.09 6.05 -8.58
C TYR A 155 -2.43 4.74 -9.32
N LEU A 156 -3.03 4.79 -10.52
CA LEU A 156 -3.60 3.58 -11.13
C LEU A 156 -2.55 2.50 -11.41
N GLY A 157 -1.36 2.88 -11.86
CA GLY A 157 -0.29 1.93 -12.15
C GLY A 157 0.15 1.15 -10.91
N GLY A 158 0.38 1.87 -9.80
CA GLY A 158 0.76 1.25 -8.54
C GLY A 158 -0.32 0.34 -7.97
N ILE A 159 -1.58 0.80 -7.94
CA ILE A 159 -2.71 0.02 -7.42
C ILE A 159 -2.92 -1.25 -8.24
N LEU A 160 -2.87 -1.16 -9.58
CA LEU A 160 -3.04 -2.32 -10.45
C LEU A 160 -1.95 -3.37 -10.23
N LEU A 161 -0.69 -2.93 -10.06
CA LEU A 161 0.42 -3.81 -9.76
C LEU A 161 0.18 -4.56 -8.42
N TRP A 162 -0.18 -3.83 -7.37
CA TRP A 162 -0.45 -4.42 -6.06
C TRP A 162 -1.62 -5.40 -6.09
N PHE A 163 -2.70 -5.05 -6.79
CA PHE A 163 -3.83 -5.94 -7.00
C PHE A 163 -3.41 -7.27 -7.63
N VAL A 164 -2.61 -7.22 -8.71
CA VAL A 164 -2.11 -8.43 -9.37
C VAL A 164 -1.21 -9.24 -8.42
N LEU A 165 -0.32 -8.59 -7.67
CA LEU A 165 0.53 -9.29 -6.69
C LEU A 165 -0.30 -10.00 -5.61
N HIS A 166 -1.31 -9.34 -5.04
CA HIS A 166 -2.17 -9.96 -4.03
C HIS A 166 -3.02 -11.10 -4.60
N LEU A 167 -3.51 -11.00 -5.84
CA LEU A 167 -4.17 -12.11 -6.52
C LEU A 167 -3.23 -13.30 -6.72
N MET A 168 -1.96 -13.07 -7.10
CA MET A 168 -0.98 -14.14 -7.22
C MET A 168 -0.71 -14.83 -5.89
N LEU A 169 -0.56 -14.08 -4.80
CA LEU A 169 -0.41 -14.63 -3.45
C LEU A 169 -1.64 -15.43 -3.00
N LEU A 170 -2.83 -14.91 -3.27
CA LEU A 170 -4.09 -15.57 -2.97
C LEU A 170 -4.23 -16.90 -3.71
N VAL A 171 -3.96 -16.92 -5.02
CA VAL A 171 -3.97 -18.15 -5.82
C VAL A 171 -2.93 -19.14 -5.30
N GLY A 172 -1.72 -18.67 -4.96
CA GLY A 172 -0.68 -19.51 -4.36
C GLY A 172 -1.13 -20.15 -3.04
N ALA A 173 -1.77 -19.38 -2.16
CA ALA A 173 -2.29 -19.86 -0.89
C ALA A 173 -3.41 -20.90 -1.06
N ILE A 174 -4.35 -20.65 -1.98
CA ILE A 174 -5.46 -21.58 -2.28
C ILE A 174 -4.91 -22.88 -2.88
N ALA A 175 -4.07 -22.79 -3.90
CA ALA A 175 -3.49 -23.96 -4.57
C ALA A 175 -2.63 -24.80 -3.60
N GLY A 176 -1.81 -24.14 -2.78
CA GLY A 176 -1.01 -24.78 -1.75
C GLY A 176 -1.87 -25.53 -0.72
N ARG A 177 -2.94 -24.89 -0.25
CA ARG A 177 -3.89 -25.51 0.69
C ARG A 177 -4.62 -26.71 0.07
N HIS A 178 -5.06 -26.62 -1.18
CA HIS A 178 -5.68 -27.76 -1.89
C HIS A 178 -4.72 -28.94 -2.03
N THR A 179 -3.44 -28.68 -2.31
CA THR A 179 -2.42 -29.73 -2.40
C THR A 179 -2.25 -30.47 -1.08
N GLN A 180 -2.29 -29.75 0.05
CA GLN A 180 -2.16 -30.32 1.39
C GLN A 180 -3.41 -31.07 1.86
N ALA A 181 -4.60 -30.65 1.42
CA ALA A 181 -5.83 -31.38 1.73
C ALA A 181 -5.93 -32.74 0.99
N ASN A 182 -5.18 -32.90 -0.10
CA ASN A 182 -5.17 -34.08 -0.95
C ASN A 182 -3.94 -34.98 -0.76
N ALA A 183 -3.00 -34.60 0.12
CA ALA A 183 -1.78 -35.34 0.45
C ALA A 183 -1.99 -36.21 1.70
#